data_AF-A0A6I7Z1T5-F1
#
_entry.id   AF-A0A6I7Z1T5-F1
#
_cell.length_a   1.000
_cell.length_b   1.000
_cell.length_c   1.000
_cell.angle_alpha   90.00
_cell.angle_beta   90.00
_cell.angle_gamma   90.00
#
_symmetry.space_group_name_H-M   'P 1'
#
loop_
_entity.id
_entity.type
_entity.pdbx_description
1 polymer ?
#
loop_
_entity_poly.entity_id
_entity_poly.type
_entity_poly.pdbx_seq_one_letter_code
_entity_poly.pdbx_strand_id
1 'polypeptide(L)'
;MARTREFDTDAVVASAMEAFRRTGYEGTSMRDLSEATGLGSGSLYAAFGSKEGLYLAALDLYRRSYAVPLTELLRSGGDPREVIREVFVGAVDEIARDGSRLACLIVAGAMERARDDARVGRRLRSTTRTLELALFDVIAEGQSRGRIPSGRAAEDLAAFLVTSLQGLRVMGAIDSDRAALMRSAEVALSCLD
;
A
#
# COMPACT_ATOMS: atom_id res chain seq x y z
N MET A 1 -1.32 -32.27 -26.71
CA MET A 1 -0.33 -31.72 -25.76
C MET A 1 -0.44 -30.20 -25.82
N ALA A 2 -0.91 -29.57 -24.74
CA ALA A 2 -1.11 -28.12 -24.71
C ALA A 2 0.25 -27.42 -24.65
N ARG A 3 0.51 -26.55 -25.62
CA ARG A 3 1.68 -25.67 -25.63
C ARG A 3 1.44 -24.61 -24.55
N THR A 4 2.05 -24.79 -23.38
CA THR A 4 2.03 -23.80 -22.31
C THR A 4 2.65 -22.53 -22.86
N ARG A 5 1.84 -21.48 -23.09
CA ARG A 5 2.39 -20.15 -23.35
C ARG A 5 3.02 -19.69 -22.04
N GLU A 6 4.34 -19.61 -22.00
CA GLU A 6 5.04 -18.87 -20.96
C GLU A 6 4.65 -17.40 -21.13
N PHE A 7 3.93 -16.87 -20.15
CA PHE A 7 3.66 -15.45 -20.03
C PHE A 7 4.42 -14.93 -18.81
N ASP A 8 4.76 -13.64 -18.85
CA ASP A 8 5.34 -12.98 -17.71
C ASP A 8 4.28 -12.88 -16.60
N THR A 9 4.49 -13.66 -15.54
CA THR A 9 3.56 -13.74 -14.42
C THR A 9 3.48 -12.42 -13.66
N ASP A 10 4.59 -11.70 -13.49
CA ASP A 10 4.60 -10.43 -12.77
C ASP A 10 3.89 -9.35 -13.59
N ALA A 11 4.06 -9.32 -14.91
CA ALA A 11 3.33 -8.41 -15.79
C ALA A 11 1.80 -8.65 -15.73
N VAL A 12 1.38 -9.92 -15.75
CA VAL A 12 -0.03 -10.29 -15.62
C VAL A 12 -0.60 -9.88 -14.26
N VAL A 13 0.15 -10.13 -13.18
CA VAL A 13 -0.25 -9.72 -11.83
C VAL A 13 -0.31 -8.20 -11.71
N ALA A 14 0.60 -7.45 -12.36
CA ALA A 14 0.58 -5.99 -12.39
C ALA A 14 -0.68 -5.45 -13.08
N SER A 15 -1.05 -5.99 -14.24
CA SER A 15 -2.29 -5.62 -14.93
C SER A 15 -3.54 -5.96 -14.12
N ALA A 16 -3.56 -7.12 -13.47
CA ALA A 16 -4.65 -7.52 -12.58
C ALA A 16 -4.73 -6.60 -11.34
N MET A 17 -3.59 -6.27 -10.74
CA MET A 17 -3.48 -5.34 -9.61
C MET A 17 -4.10 -3.99 -9.96
N GLU A 18 -3.81 -3.45 -11.15
CA GLU A 18 -4.38 -2.19 -11.62
C GLU A 18 -5.90 -2.27 -11.80
N ALA A 19 -6.41 -3.37 -12.34
CA ALA A 19 -7.86 -3.60 -12.42
C ALA A 19 -8.51 -3.61 -11.02
N PHE A 20 -7.91 -4.34 -10.07
CA PHE A 20 -8.40 -4.36 -8.68
C PHE A 20 -8.31 -3.00 -7.99
N ARG A 21 -7.27 -2.19 -8.25
CA ARG A 21 -7.15 -0.84 -7.70
C ARG A 21 -8.23 0.10 -8.22
N ARG A 22 -8.73 -0.12 -9.44
CA ARG A 22 -9.74 0.72 -10.08
C ARG A 22 -11.17 0.38 -9.63
N THR A 23 -11.51 -0.90 -9.53
CA THR A 23 -12.89 -1.35 -9.29
C THR A 23 -13.09 -2.17 -8.01
N GLY A 24 -12.05 -2.29 -7.18
CA GLY A 24 -12.08 -3.16 -6.00
C GLY A 24 -11.95 -4.63 -6.36
N TYR A 25 -11.85 -5.49 -5.35
CA TYR A 25 -11.94 -6.93 -5.57
C TYR A 25 -13.32 -7.29 -6.05
N GLU A 26 -14.38 -6.93 -5.32
CA GLU A 26 -15.75 -7.39 -5.62
C GLU A 26 -16.25 -6.87 -6.98
N GLY A 27 -15.94 -5.62 -7.32
CA GLY A 27 -16.34 -4.99 -8.59
C GLY A 27 -15.55 -5.47 -9.82
N THR A 28 -14.50 -6.28 -9.66
CA THR A 28 -13.68 -6.77 -10.76
C THR A 28 -14.04 -8.22 -11.12
N SER A 29 -14.64 -8.47 -12.28
CA SER A 29 -14.99 -9.84 -12.71
C SER A 29 -13.81 -10.61 -13.31
N MET A 30 -13.93 -11.94 -13.44
CA MET A 30 -12.95 -12.74 -14.19
C MET A 30 -12.84 -12.35 -15.67
N ARG A 31 -13.92 -11.79 -16.23
CA ARG A 31 -13.91 -11.25 -17.59
C ARG A 31 -13.07 -9.97 -17.64
N ASP A 32 -13.25 -9.06 -16.70
CA ASP A 32 -12.46 -7.82 -16.64
C ASP A 32 -10.97 -8.12 -16.44
N LEU A 33 -10.64 -9.13 -15.63
CA LEU A 33 -9.26 -9.60 -15.46
C LEU A 33 -8.69 -10.20 -16.74
N SER A 34 -9.50 -10.94 -17.50
CA SER A 34 -9.07 -11.48 -18.79
C SER A 34 -8.80 -10.37 -19.80
N GLU A 35 -9.68 -9.36 -19.85
CA GLU A 35 -9.51 -8.17 -20.69
C GLU A 35 -8.28 -7.36 -20.28
N ALA A 36 -8.07 -7.13 -18.97
CA ALA A 36 -6.96 -6.34 -18.46
C ALA A 36 -5.59 -7.03 -18.64
N THR A 37 -5.54 -8.36 -18.52
CA THR A 37 -4.29 -9.13 -18.60
C THR A 37 -3.99 -9.65 -20.02
N GLY A 38 -4.96 -9.61 -20.93
CA GLY A 38 -4.86 -10.22 -22.26
C GLY A 38 -4.84 -11.76 -22.25
N LEU A 39 -5.10 -12.39 -21.10
CA LEU A 39 -5.18 -13.84 -20.96
C LEU A 39 -6.64 -14.31 -20.93
N GLY A 40 -6.90 -15.49 -21.49
CA GLY A 40 -8.21 -16.13 -21.31
C GLY A 40 -8.41 -16.62 -19.88
N SER A 41 -9.66 -16.63 -19.40
CA SER A 41 -10.01 -17.06 -18.03
C SER A 41 -9.42 -18.42 -17.64
N GLY A 42 -9.37 -19.38 -18.56
CA GLY A 42 -8.77 -20.69 -18.33
C GLY A 42 -7.28 -20.64 -17.97
N SER A 43 -6.51 -19.75 -18.60
CA SER A 43 -5.09 -19.54 -18.28
C SER A 43 -4.91 -18.87 -16.92
N LEU A 44 -5.77 -17.89 -16.59
CA LEU A 44 -5.77 -17.25 -15.28
C LEU A 44 -6.10 -18.25 -14.16
N TYR A 45 -7.12 -19.10 -14.37
CA TYR A 45 -7.44 -20.18 -13.45
C TYR A 45 -6.32 -21.21 -13.32
N ALA A 46 -5.69 -21.60 -14.43
CA ALA A 46 -4.59 -22.56 -14.39
C ALA A 46 -3.37 -22.03 -13.61
N ALA A 47 -3.08 -20.74 -13.69
CA ALA A 47 -1.91 -20.14 -13.06
C ALA A 47 -2.15 -19.70 -11.61
N PHE A 48 -3.32 -19.15 -11.31
CA PHE A 48 -3.61 -18.53 -10.01
C PHE A 48 -4.67 -19.28 -9.21
N GLY A 49 -5.29 -20.33 -9.78
CA GLY A 49 -6.30 -21.17 -9.15
C GLY A 49 -7.67 -20.50 -9.01
N SER A 50 -7.72 -19.20 -8.74
CA SER A 50 -8.96 -18.43 -8.62
C SER A 50 -8.71 -16.92 -8.72
N LYS A 51 -9.79 -16.14 -8.80
CA LYS A 51 -9.75 -14.68 -8.64
C LYS A 51 -9.09 -14.27 -7.32
N GLU A 52 -9.41 -14.96 -6.22
CA GLU A 52 -8.80 -14.75 -4.91
C GLU A 52 -7.29 -15.02 -4.94
N GLY A 53 -6.86 -16.09 -5.61
CA GLY A 53 -5.43 -16.39 -5.78
C GLY A 53 -4.68 -15.30 -6.54
N LEU A 54 -5.28 -14.78 -7.62
CA LEU A 54 -4.73 -13.65 -8.38
C LEU A 54 -4.72 -12.36 -7.54
N TYR A 55 -5.73 -12.13 -6.72
CA TYR A 55 -5.79 -11.00 -5.80
C TYR A 55 -4.70 -11.08 -4.71
N LEU A 56 -4.45 -12.26 -4.14
CA LEU A 56 -3.36 -12.47 -3.20
C LEU A 56 -1.99 -12.21 -3.85
N ALA A 57 -1.80 -12.62 -5.11
CA ALA A 57 -0.61 -12.31 -5.88
C ALA A 57 -0.46 -10.80 -6.12
N ALA A 58 -1.56 -10.10 -6.43
CA ALA A 58 -1.58 -8.65 -6.57
C ALA A 58 -1.24 -7.91 -5.27
N LEU A 59 -1.73 -8.40 -4.12
CA LEU A 59 -1.33 -7.87 -2.80
C LEU A 59 0.16 -8.08 -2.52
N ASP A 60 0.69 -9.26 -2.86
CA ASP A 60 2.10 -9.57 -2.69
C ASP A 60 2.99 -8.70 -3.61
N LEU A 61 2.56 -8.45 -4.85
CA LEU A 61 3.23 -7.51 -5.76
C LEU A 61 3.14 -6.06 -5.25
N TYR A 62 1.96 -5.61 -4.84
CA TYR A 62 1.76 -4.26 -4.28
C TYR A 62 2.70 -4.01 -3.09
N ARG A 63 2.84 -5.01 -2.20
CA ARG A 63 3.78 -4.93 -1.08
C ARG A 63 5.22 -4.73 -1.57
N ARG A 64 5.68 -5.49 -2.57
CA ARG A 64 7.04 -5.37 -3.12
C ARG A 64 7.26 -4.03 -3.83
N SER A 65 6.28 -3.55 -4.58
CA SER A 65 6.40 -2.34 -5.40
C SER A 65 6.25 -1.04 -4.61
N TYR A 66 5.46 -1.04 -3.53
CA TYR A 66 5.10 0.18 -2.82
C TYR A 66 5.45 0.15 -1.32
N ALA A 67 5.19 -0.95 -0.61
CA ALA A 67 5.41 -0.98 0.83
C ALA A 67 6.89 -1.20 1.22
N VAL A 68 7.59 -2.09 0.51
CA VAL A 68 9.01 -2.39 0.77
C VAL A 68 9.90 -1.16 0.54
N PRO A 69 9.79 -0.40 -0.58
CA PRO A 69 10.62 0.79 -0.79
C PRO A 69 10.47 1.85 0.31
N LEU A 70 9.26 2.03 0.87
CA LEU A 70 9.05 2.93 2.01
C LEU A 70 9.82 2.47 3.25
N THR A 71 9.85 1.15 3.51
CA THR A 71 10.61 0.60 4.65
C THR A 71 12.13 0.67 4.44
N GLU A 72 12.59 0.61 3.19
CA GLU A 72 14.00 0.80 2.83
C GLU A 72 14.41 2.27 2.98
N LEU A 73 13.56 3.21 2.54
CA LEU A 73 13.76 4.64 2.74
C LEU A 73 13.91 4.99 4.23
N LEU A 74 13.01 4.47 5.07
CA LEU A 74 13.09 4.66 6.52
C LEU A 74 14.40 4.11 7.11
N ARG A 75 14.91 2.99 6.58
CA ARG A 75 16.15 2.35 7.03
C ARG A 75 17.43 2.91 6.39
N SER A 76 17.33 3.96 5.57
CA SER A 76 18.47 4.52 4.83
C SER A 76 19.52 5.22 5.70
N GLY A 77 19.20 5.50 6.97
CA GLY A 77 20.09 6.22 7.90
C GLY A 77 20.14 7.74 7.68
N GLY A 78 19.17 8.29 6.94
CA GLY A 78 18.98 9.75 6.81
C GLY A 78 18.51 10.41 8.11
N ASP A 79 18.27 11.73 8.05
CA ASP A 79 17.65 12.43 9.18
C ASP A 79 16.24 11.85 9.42
N PRO A 80 15.92 11.43 10.66
CA PRO A 80 14.70 10.68 10.93
C PRO A 80 13.43 11.48 10.59
N ARG A 81 13.44 12.80 10.75
CA ARG A 81 12.28 13.64 10.43
C ARG A 81 12.10 13.77 8.92
N GLU A 82 13.20 13.97 8.20
CA GLU A 82 13.17 14.10 6.75
C GLU A 82 12.74 12.79 6.07
N VAL A 83 13.29 11.63 6.47
CA VAL A 83 12.88 10.36 5.85
C VAL A 83 11.42 9.99 6.13
N ILE A 84 10.90 10.30 7.32
CA ILE A 84 9.47 10.12 7.63
C ILE A 84 8.63 11.08 6.78
N ARG A 85 9.05 12.34 6.66
CA ARG A 85 8.39 13.32 5.81
C ARG A 85 8.33 12.89 4.35
N GLU A 86 9.43 12.36 3.81
CA GLU A 86 9.49 11.85 2.44
C GLU A 86 8.49 10.71 2.18
N VAL A 87 8.27 9.82 3.15
CA VAL A 87 7.22 8.79 3.06
C VAL A 87 5.83 9.41 2.86
N PHE A 88 5.50 10.46 3.62
CA PHE A 88 4.22 11.15 3.51
C PHE A 88 4.09 11.92 2.19
N VAL A 89 5.14 12.65 1.79
CA VAL A 89 5.17 13.38 0.52
C VAL A 89 5.00 12.42 -0.65
N GLY A 90 5.73 11.30 -0.67
CA GLY A 90 5.63 10.30 -1.72
C GLY A 90 4.23 9.71 -1.84
N ALA A 91 3.57 9.43 -0.71
CA ALA A 91 2.18 8.94 -0.72
C ALA A 91 1.19 10.00 -1.24
N VAL A 92 1.35 11.26 -0.83
CA VAL A 92 0.49 12.36 -1.33
C VAL A 92 0.70 12.59 -2.83
N ASP A 93 1.94 12.53 -3.31
CA ASP A 93 2.27 12.67 -4.73
C ASP A 93 1.72 11.49 -5.55
N GLU A 94 1.72 10.26 -5.01
CA GLU A 94 1.04 9.11 -5.61
C GLU A 94 -0.45 9.36 -5.77
N ILE A 95 -1.12 9.73 -4.67
CA ILE A 95 -2.56 9.99 -4.66
C ILE A 95 -2.94 11.09 -5.66
N ALA A 96 -2.20 12.20 -5.65
CA ALA A 96 -2.47 13.34 -6.53
C ALA A 96 -2.27 12.99 -8.02
N ARG A 97 -1.26 12.17 -8.34
CA ARG A 97 -1.00 11.69 -9.71
C ARG A 97 -2.11 10.78 -10.22
N ASP A 98 -2.56 9.86 -9.37
CA ASP A 98 -3.62 8.92 -9.73
C ASP A 98 -4.97 9.62 -9.88
N GLY A 99 -5.18 10.74 -9.15
CA GLY A 99 -6.33 11.63 -9.33
C GLY A 99 -7.65 10.95 -8.98
N SER A 100 -7.73 10.31 -7.81
CA SER A 100 -8.85 9.47 -7.31
C SER A 100 -9.16 8.19 -8.11
N ARG A 101 -8.50 7.95 -9.24
CA ARG A 101 -8.80 6.82 -10.14
C ARG A 101 -8.35 5.46 -9.60
N LEU A 102 -7.35 5.44 -8.74
CA LEU A 102 -6.76 4.23 -8.18
C LEU A 102 -6.83 4.25 -6.66
N ALA A 103 -7.43 3.22 -6.10
CA ALA A 103 -7.42 3.00 -4.67
C ALA A 103 -6.10 2.37 -4.22
N CYS A 104 -5.72 2.64 -2.97
CA CYS A 104 -4.71 1.84 -2.29
C CYS A 104 -5.25 0.42 -2.08
N LEU A 105 -4.53 -0.58 -2.59
CA LEU A 105 -4.96 -1.99 -2.51
C LEU A 105 -5.08 -2.49 -1.06
N ILE A 106 -4.30 -1.92 -0.14
CA ILE A 106 -4.38 -2.25 1.29
C ILE A 106 -5.70 -1.77 1.89
N VAL A 107 -6.09 -0.53 1.61
CA VAL A 107 -7.34 0.07 2.11
C VAL A 107 -8.55 -0.66 1.51
N ALA A 108 -8.56 -0.87 0.19
CA ALA A 108 -9.64 -1.59 -0.48
C ALA A 108 -9.79 -3.02 0.05
N GLY A 109 -8.68 -3.76 0.17
CA GLY A 109 -8.70 -5.12 0.73
C GLY A 109 -9.16 -5.17 2.19
N ALA A 110 -8.84 -4.14 2.99
CA ALA A 110 -9.30 -4.03 4.38
C ALA A 110 -10.83 -3.89 4.46
N MET A 111 -11.44 -3.13 3.54
CA MET A 111 -12.87 -2.88 3.52
C MET A 111 -13.67 -4.03 2.91
N GLU A 112 -13.16 -4.66 1.85
CA GLU A 112 -13.91 -5.65 1.09
C GLU A 112 -13.69 -7.09 1.57
N ARG A 113 -12.47 -7.44 2.02
CA ARG A 113 -12.05 -8.84 2.12
C ARG A 113 -11.46 -9.26 3.45
N ALA A 114 -10.87 -8.35 4.22
CA ALA A 114 -10.11 -8.71 5.42
C ALA A 114 -10.90 -9.44 6.50
N ARG A 115 -12.23 -9.21 6.57
CA ARG A 115 -13.13 -9.87 7.52
C ARG A 115 -13.44 -11.31 7.11
N ASP A 116 -13.55 -11.58 5.81
CA ASP A 116 -14.11 -12.82 5.28
C ASP A 116 -13.03 -13.76 4.70
N ASP A 117 -11.87 -13.26 4.28
CA ASP A 117 -10.71 -14.06 3.91
C ASP A 117 -9.51 -13.79 4.85
N ALA A 118 -9.24 -14.77 5.71
CA ALA A 118 -8.15 -14.72 6.67
C ALA A 118 -6.76 -14.61 6.01
N ARG A 119 -6.57 -15.10 4.77
CA ARG A 119 -5.30 -14.97 4.02
C ARG A 119 -5.08 -13.53 3.57
N VAL A 120 -6.12 -12.87 3.09
CA VAL A 120 -6.08 -11.42 2.77
C VAL A 120 -5.79 -10.66 4.05
N GLY A 121 -6.57 -10.87 5.10
CA GLY A 121 -6.37 -10.20 6.39
C GLY A 121 -4.96 -10.36 6.96
N ARG A 122 -4.34 -11.55 6.81
CA ARG A 122 -2.94 -11.78 7.22
C ARG A 122 -1.94 -10.96 6.40
N ARG A 123 -2.08 -10.90 5.07
CA ARG A 123 -1.18 -10.12 4.20
C ARG A 123 -1.27 -8.63 4.47
N LEU A 124 -2.48 -8.11 4.66
CA LEU A 124 -2.71 -6.71 5.01
C LEU A 124 -2.04 -6.37 6.35
N ARG A 125 -2.32 -7.15 7.41
CA ARG A 125 -1.68 -6.95 8.72
C ARG A 125 -0.17 -7.04 8.68
N SER A 126 0.38 -8.02 7.96
CA SER A 126 1.83 -8.17 7.81
C SER A 126 2.44 -6.96 7.11
N THR A 127 1.77 -6.43 6.08
CA THR A 127 2.26 -5.29 5.31
C THR A 127 2.23 -4.01 6.16
N THR A 128 1.12 -3.71 6.82
CA THR A 128 1.01 -2.52 7.68
C THR A 128 1.94 -2.59 8.88
N ARG A 129 2.07 -3.77 9.51
CA ARG A 129 2.99 -3.96 10.64
C ARG A 129 4.45 -3.77 10.26
N THR A 130 4.84 -4.15 9.04
CA THR A 130 6.23 -3.95 8.58
C THR A 130 6.57 -2.47 8.48
N LEU A 131 5.63 -1.66 7.97
CA LEU A 131 5.79 -0.20 7.91
C LEU A 131 5.79 0.44 9.30
N GLU A 132 4.88 0.01 10.18
CA GLU A 132 4.80 0.47 11.56
C GLU A 132 6.10 0.21 12.33
N LEU A 133 6.67 -0.98 12.21
CA LEU A 133 7.95 -1.32 12.85
C LEU A 133 9.11 -0.47 12.30
N ALA A 134 9.16 -0.25 10.98
CA ALA A 134 10.19 0.62 10.40
C ALA A 134 10.07 2.08 10.88
N LEU A 135 8.85 2.59 11.03
CA LEU A 135 8.61 3.91 11.62
C LEU A 135 9.02 3.95 13.10
N PHE A 136 8.66 2.92 13.87
CA PHE A 136 9.06 2.79 15.27
C PHE A 136 10.59 2.84 15.41
N ASP A 137 11.33 2.05 14.64
CA ASP A 137 12.79 1.96 14.72
C ASP A 137 13.43 3.36 14.48
N VAL A 138 12.98 4.06 13.42
CA VAL A 138 13.49 5.40 13.07
C VAL A 138 13.11 6.44 14.12
N ILE A 139 11.88 6.38 14.65
CA ILE A 139 11.42 7.31 15.68
C ILE A 139 12.21 7.12 16.97
N ALA A 140 12.35 5.88 17.44
CA ALA A 140 13.06 5.55 18.66
C ALA A 140 14.55 5.93 18.57
N GLU A 141 15.19 5.64 17.44
CA GLU A 141 16.57 6.09 17.17
C GLU A 141 16.66 7.63 17.18
N GLY A 142 15.74 8.31 16.49
CA GLY A 142 15.68 9.77 16.45
C GLY A 142 15.48 10.42 17.82
N GLN A 143 14.62 9.84 18.67
CA GLN A 143 14.42 10.28 20.05
C GLN A 143 15.68 10.09 20.89
N SER A 144 16.33 8.91 20.80
CA SER A 144 17.55 8.62 21.54
C SER A 144 18.71 9.59 21.22
N ARG A 145 18.70 10.17 20.02
CA ARG A 145 19.69 11.15 19.53
C ARG A 145 19.23 12.60 19.64
N GLY A 146 18.05 12.86 20.22
CA GLY A 146 17.48 14.21 20.34
C GLY A 146 17.10 14.87 19.00
N ARG A 147 16.94 14.07 17.94
CA ARG A 147 16.51 14.53 16.59
C ARG A 147 15.00 14.56 16.43
N ILE A 148 14.28 13.75 17.20
CA ILE A 148 12.82 13.82 17.36
C ILE A 148 12.55 14.28 18.80
N PRO A 149 12.16 15.55 19.01
CA PRO A 149 11.96 16.11 20.36
C PRO A 149 10.67 15.65 21.05
N SER A 150 9.71 15.08 20.33
CA SER A 150 8.44 14.61 20.89
C SER A 150 8.64 13.66 22.07
N GLY A 151 7.96 13.94 23.19
CA GLY A 151 7.97 13.10 24.40
C GLY A 151 6.97 11.94 24.38
N ARG A 152 6.25 11.72 23.27
CA ARG A 152 5.32 10.60 23.10
C ARG A 152 6.08 9.30 22.88
N ALA A 153 5.48 8.17 23.24
CA ALA A 153 6.07 6.86 22.97
C ALA A 153 6.27 6.66 21.46
N ALA A 154 7.41 6.08 21.07
CA ALA A 154 7.71 5.81 19.66
C ALA A 154 6.66 4.88 19.03
N GLU A 155 6.14 3.93 19.81
CA GLU A 155 5.06 3.01 19.42
C GLU A 155 3.78 3.76 19.06
N ASP A 156 3.37 4.72 19.89
CA ASP A 156 2.16 5.53 19.67
C ASP A 156 2.32 6.42 18.44
N LEU A 157 3.50 7.04 18.27
CA LEU A 157 3.81 7.85 17.09
C LEU A 157 3.79 7.01 15.81
N ALA A 158 4.43 5.83 15.81
CA ALA A 158 4.45 4.95 14.65
C ALA A 158 3.04 4.47 14.27
N ALA A 159 2.25 4.02 15.25
CA ALA A 159 0.86 3.61 15.03
C ALA A 159 0.00 4.76 14.49
N PHE A 160 0.15 5.96 15.05
CA PHE A 160 -0.54 7.15 14.59
C PHE A 160 -0.15 7.52 13.15
N LEU A 161 1.13 7.52 12.81
CA LEU A 161 1.61 7.86 11.47
C LEU A 161 1.13 6.86 10.40
N VAL A 162 1.14 5.55 10.70
CA VAL A 162 0.55 4.54 9.79
C VAL A 162 -0.93 4.80 9.58
N THR A 163 -1.66 5.10 10.67
CA THR A 163 -3.09 5.43 10.62
C THR A 163 -3.34 6.67 9.76
N SER A 164 -2.60 7.75 9.99
CA SER A 164 -2.68 8.98 9.21
C SER A 164 -2.37 8.74 7.73
N LEU A 165 -1.36 7.93 7.41
CA LEU A 165 -1.01 7.59 6.04
C LEU A 165 -2.15 6.84 5.32
N GLN A 166 -2.81 5.89 5.98
CA GLN A 166 -3.99 5.23 5.40
C GLN A 166 -5.19 6.18 5.31
N GLY A 167 -5.35 7.09 6.28
CA GLY A 167 -6.36 8.15 6.24
C GLY A 167 -6.20 9.05 5.02
N LEU A 168 -4.98 9.46 4.68
CA LEU A 168 -4.69 10.24 3.47
C LEU A 168 -5.11 9.50 2.20
N ARG A 169 -4.87 8.18 2.13
CA ARG A 169 -5.27 7.34 0.98
C ARG A 169 -6.79 7.24 0.84
N VAL A 170 -7.51 7.17 1.95
CA VAL A 170 -8.99 7.20 1.95
C VAL A 170 -9.49 8.57 1.50
N MET A 171 -8.98 9.65 2.09
CA MET A 171 -9.40 11.01 1.73
C MET A 171 -9.03 11.38 0.29
N GLY A 172 -7.91 10.86 -0.20
CA GLY A 172 -7.46 11.00 -1.59
C GLY A 172 -8.40 10.42 -2.64
N ALA A 173 -9.22 9.45 -2.26
CA ALA A 173 -10.28 8.93 -3.13
C ALA A 173 -11.49 9.88 -3.22
N ILE A 174 -11.66 10.78 -2.25
CA ILE A 174 -12.72 11.81 -2.23
C ILE A 174 -12.23 13.07 -2.94
N ASP A 175 -11.03 13.54 -2.55
CA ASP A 175 -10.39 14.71 -3.10
C ASP A 175 -8.88 14.47 -3.16
N SER A 176 -8.35 14.45 -4.39
CA SER A 176 -6.92 14.24 -4.65
C SER A 176 -6.12 15.55 -4.68
N ASP A 177 -6.69 16.68 -4.20
CA ASP A 177 -5.96 17.94 -4.08
C ASP A 177 -4.72 17.77 -3.20
N ARG A 178 -3.56 17.86 -3.86
CA ARG A 178 -2.25 17.67 -3.24
C ARG A 178 -2.06 18.62 -2.06
N ALA A 179 -2.48 19.88 -2.19
CA ALA A 179 -2.27 20.88 -1.14
C ALA A 179 -3.10 20.56 0.11
N ALA A 180 -4.35 20.11 -0.05
CA ALA A 180 -5.21 19.69 1.04
C ALA A 180 -4.69 18.45 1.78
N LEU A 181 -4.24 17.45 1.03
CA LEU A 181 -3.63 16.25 1.60
C LEU A 181 -2.33 16.57 2.34
N MET A 182 -1.48 17.43 1.76
CA MET A 182 -0.25 17.88 2.43
C MET A 182 -0.55 18.62 3.74
N ARG A 183 -1.58 19.49 3.80
CA ARG A 183 -1.94 20.14 5.08
C ARG A 183 -2.25 19.13 6.18
N SER A 184 -2.94 18.04 5.84
CA SER A 184 -3.24 16.97 6.80
C SER A 184 -1.98 16.17 7.17
N ALA A 185 -1.10 15.92 6.20
CA ALA A 185 0.21 15.30 6.44
C ALA A 185 1.09 16.14 7.38
N GLU A 186 1.16 17.46 7.21
CA GLU A 186 1.94 18.34 8.08
C GLU A 186 1.49 18.28 9.54
N VAL A 187 0.17 18.24 9.79
CA VAL A 187 -0.38 18.11 11.15
C VAL A 187 -0.01 16.76 11.76
N ALA A 188 0.03 15.70 10.96
CA ALA A 188 0.49 14.40 11.45
C ALA A 188 2.00 14.44 11.77
N LEU A 189 2.81 15.07 10.92
CA LEU A 189 4.27 15.16 11.07
C LEU A 189 4.68 16.06 12.24
N SER A 190 3.91 17.11 12.57
CA SER A 190 4.18 17.95 13.74
C SER A 190 4.04 17.21 15.07
N CYS A 191 3.48 15.99 15.08
CA CYS A 191 3.48 15.15 16.27
C CYS A 191 4.88 14.65 16.67
N LEU A 192 5.87 14.79 15.78
CA LEU A 192 7.28 14.54 16.03
C LEU A 192 8.01 15.73 16.70
N ASP A 193 7.34 16.87 16.84
CA ASP A 193 7.83 18.06 17.55
C ASP A 193 7.70 17.96 19.08
#